data_AF-A0A7C1XVY3-F1
#
_entry.id   AF-A0A7C1XVY3-F1
#
_cell.length_a   1.000
_cell.length_b   1.000
_cell.length_c   1.000
_cell.angle_alpha   90.00
_cell.angle_beta   90.00
_cell.angle_gamma   90.00
#
_symmetry.space_group_name_H-M   'P 1'
#
loop_
_entity.id
_entity.type
_entity.pdbx_description
1 polymer ?
#
loop_
_entity_poly.entity_id
_entity_poly.type
_entity_poly.pdbx_seq_one_letter_code
_entity_poly.pdbx_strand_id
1 'polypeptide(L)' 'MSNILFNEELIRRYDKAGPRYTSYPTAVQFTPGFDNATYMAEAKASNEKGGPL' A
#
# COMPACT_ATOMS: atom_id res chain seq x y z
N MET A 1 13.25 -2.78 25.44
CA MET A 1 13.78 -2.40 24.12
C MET A 1 13.78 -3.64 23.23
N SER A 2 13.21 -3.57 22.03
CA SER A 2 13.28 -4.68 21.06
C SER A 2 14.70 -4.79 20.53
N ASN A 3 15.32 -5.96 20.73
CA ASN A 3 16.64 -6.27 20.18
C ASN A 3 16.51 -6.49 18.66
N ILE A 4 17.10 -5.61 17.86
CA ILE A 4 17.07 -5.73 16.40
C ILE A 4 18.10 -6.81 16.02
N LEU A 5 17.63 -7.92 15.44
CA LEU A 5 18.51 -8.98 14.93
C LEU A 5 19.15 -8.52 13.62
N PHE A 6 20.37 -7.98 13.69
CA PHE A 6 21.17 -7.69 12.51
C PHE A 6 21.93 -8.95 12.08
N ASN A 7 21.60 -9.49 10.90
CA ASN A 7 22.27 -10.65 10.30
C ASN A 7 22.68 -10.33 8.87
N GLU A 8 23.98 -10.13 8.66
CA GLU A 8 24.53 -9.72 7.36
C GLU A 8 24.35 -10.78 6.27
N GLU A 9 24.53 -12.06 6.58
CA GLU A 9 24.37 -13.15 5.61
C GLU A 9 22.93 -13.22 5.08
N LEU A 10 21.95 -12.97 5.97
CA LEU A 10 20.55 -12.91 5.61
C LEU A 10 20.25 -11.71 4.70
N ILE A 11 20.81 -10.54 5.00
CA ILE A 11 20.67 -9.34 4.17
C ILE A 11 21.21 -9.60 2.77
N ARG A 12 22.45 -10.11 2.65
CA ARG A 12 23.07 -10.42 1.35
C ARG A 12 22.26 -11.44 0.54
N ARG A 13 21.60 -12.39 1.20
CA ARG A 13 20.75 -13.41 0.54
C ARG A 13 19.51 -12.78 -0.11
N TYR A 14 18.87 -11.83 0.55
CA TYR A 14 17.61 -11.20 0.11
C TYR A 14 17.76 -9.83 -0.53
N ASP A 15 18.99 -9.30 -0.64
CA ASP A 15 19.30 -8.10 -1.42
C ASP A 15 19.17 -8.39 -2.93
N LYS A 16 17.92 -8.49 -3.37
CA LYS A 16 17.48 -8.77 -4.73
C LYS A 16 16.37 -7.80 -5.09
N ALA A 17 16.28 -7.42 -6.36
CA ALA A 17 15.15 -6.65 -6.85
C ALA A 17 13.87 -7.48 -6.71
N GLY A 18 12.99 -7.07 -5.79
CA GLY A 18 11.67 -7.64 -5.59
C GLY A 18 10.57 -6.59 -5.78
N PRO A 19 9.30 -7.01 -5.89
CA PRO A 19 8.18 -6.09 -5.89
C PRO A 19 8.22 -5.25 -4.60
N ARG A 20 8.32 -3.94 -4.76
CA ARG A 20 8.24 -2.99 -3.65
C ARG A 20 6.76 -2.70 -3.40
N TYR A 21 6.26 -3.18 -2.27
CA TYR A 21 4.88 -2.94 -1.87
C TYR A 21 4.76 -1.55 -1.25
N THR A 22 4.27 -0.59 -2.03
CA THR A 22 3.96 0.76 -1.55
C THR A 22 2.57 0.84 -0.92
N SER A 23 1.70 -0.14 -1.21
CA SER A 23 0.36 -0.30 -0.65
C SER A 23 -0.07 -1.76 -0.73
N TYR A 24 -1.04 -2.15 0.11
CA TYR A 24 -1.81 -3.37 -0.07
C TYR A 24 -3.31 -3.02 -0.09
N PRO A 25 -4.04 -3.35 -1.16
CA PRO A 25 -3.61 -4.08 -2.36
C PRO A 25 -2.63 -3.28 -3.26
N THR A 26 -1.91 -4.00 -4.14
CA THR A 26 -0.97 -3.40 -5.10
C THR A 26 -1.69 -2.85 -6.33
N ALA A 27 -1.01 -2.00 -7.11
CA ALA A 27 -1.56 -1.42 -8.34
C ALA A 27 -2.00 -2.47 -9.39
N VAL A 28 -1.43 -3.68 -9.38
CA VAL A 28 -1.85 -4.79 -10.26
C VAL A 28 -3.30 -5.22 -9.98
N GLN A 29 -3.82 -4.93 -8.79
CA GLN A 29 -5.20 -5.22 -8.42
C GLN A 29 -6.19 -4.16 -8.89
N PHE A 30 -5.74 -3.08 -9.54
CA PHE A 30 -6.64 -2.06 -10.07
C PHE A 30 -7.46 -2.64 -11.23
N THR A 31 -8.75 -2.33 -11.23
CA THR A 31 -9.66 -2.77 -12.29
C THR A 31 -10.21 -1.57 -13.05
N PRO A 32 -10.52 -1.69 -14.35
CA PRO A 32 -11.18 -0.63 -15.11
C PRO A 32 -12.58 -0.28 -14.60
N GLY A 33 -13.17 -1.09 -13.71
CA GLY A 33 -14.48 -0.86 -13.14
C GLY A 33 -14.51 0.28 -12.11
N PHE A 34 -13.35 0.72 -11.62
CA PHE A 34 -13.26 1.93 -10.80
C PHE A 34 -13.12 3.15 -11.72
N ASP A 35 -14.24 3.80 -12.00
CA ASP A 35 -14.34 4.92 -12.94
C ASP A 35 -14.50 6.27 -12.23
N ASN A 36 -14.66 7.34 -13.02
CA ASN A 36 -14.82 8.69 -12.49
C ASN A 36 -16.09 8.86 -11.64
N ALA A 37 -17.19 8.19 -12.00
CA ALA A 37 -18.44 8.28 -11.24
C ALA A 37 -18.27 7.64 -9.85
N THR A 38 -17.62 6.49 -9.80
CA THR A 38 -17.27 5.79 -8.56
C THR A 38 -16.34 6.64 -7.70
N TYR A 39 -15.29 7.22 -8.30
CA TYR A 39 -14.37 8.12 -7.60
C TYR A 39 -15.09 9.30 -6.92
N MET A 40 -15.98 9.98 -7.64
CA MET A 40 -16.72 11.13 -7.11
C MET A 40 -17.64 10.74 -5.95
N ALA A 41 -18.29 9.56 -6.03
CA ALA A 41 -19.15 9.05 -4.96
C ALA A 41 -18.36 8.72 -3.69
N GLU A 42 -17.23 8.02 -3.83
CA GLU A 42 -16.36 7.67 -2.69
C GLU A 42 -15.72 8.89 -2.03
N ALA A 43 -15.27 9.88 -2.83
CA ALA A 43 -14.74 11.13 -2.30
C ALA A 43 -15.77 11.89 -1.46
N LYS A 44 -17.02 11.97 -1.93
CA LYS A 44 -18.12 12.59 -1.18
C LYS A 44 -18.40 11.82 0.11
N ALA A 45 -18.51 10.50 0.05
CA ALA A 45 -18.76 9.65 1.21
C ALA A 45 -17.62 9.76 2.26
N SER A 46 -16.36 9.88 1.82
CA SER A 46 -15.21 10.08 2.71
C SER A 46 -15.27 11.44 3.44
N ASN A 47 -15.64 12.50 2.73
CA ASN A 47 -15.79 13.83 3.33
C ASN A 47 -16.92 13.86 4.37
N GLU A 48 -18.03 13.19 4.08
CA GLU A 48 -19.17 13.06 5.02
C GLU A 48 -18.82 12.25 6.28
N LYS A 49 -17.90 11.28 6.17
CA LYS A 49 -17.42 10.50 7.32
C LYS A 49 -16.55 11.31 8.31
N GLY A 50 -16.00 12.45 7.89
CA GLY A 50 -15.29 13.38 8.79
C GLY A 50 -14.03 12.80 9.46
N GLY A 51 -13.39 11.80 8.86
CA GLY A 51 -12.15 11.20 9.38
C GLY A 51 -10.94 12.15 9.26
N PRO A 52 -9.86 11.92 10.04
CA PRO A 52 -8.70 12.80 10.02
C PRO A 52 -7.95 12.73 8.66
N LEU A 53 -7.46 13.90 8.22
CA LEU A 53 -6.46 14.08 7.17
C LEU A 53 -5.05 13.90 7.74
#